data_AF-A0A7H8MZI0-F1
#
_entry.id   AF-A0A7H8MZI0-F1
#
_cell.length_a   1.000
_cell.length_b   1.000
_cell.length_c   1.000
_cell.angle_alpha   90.00
_cell.angle_beta   90.00
_cell.angle_gamma   90.00
#
_symmetry.space_group_name_H-M   'P 1'
#
loop_
_entity.id
_entity.type
_entity.pdbx_description
1 polymer ?
#
loop_
_entity_poly.entity_id
_entity_poly.type
_entity_poly.pdbx_seq_one_letter_code
_entity_poly.pdbx_strand_id
1 'polypeptide(L)'
;MPAAWIAVLHELGADGPNDPLFRALTVKGGLRSYPAKRERGKKMRPGSLNERLQHLAEQAGVPYIDNKKVISHSWRAGANTDMARGVSLTERNMFGRWSPGSTTADTVCDRPPRHRRGRPARQDPPVRRDRPSRGGRRARRAAY
;
A
#
# COMPACT_ATOMS: atom_id res chain seq x y z
N MET A 1 -5.54 14.09 15.15
CA MET A 1 -5.50 13.66 13.74
C MET A 1 -6.81 13.07 13.23
N PRO A 2 -7.53 12.17 13.93
CA PRO A 2 -8.80 11.63 13.43
C PRO A 2 -9.90 12.69 13.26
N ALA A 3 -10.08 13.57 14.25
CA ALA A 3 -11.15 14.57 14.25
C ALA A 3 -11.06 15.57 13.09
N ALA A 4 -9.86 16.07 12.76
CA ALA A 4 -9.66 17.02 11.67
C ALA A 4 -10.03 16.41 10.31
N TRP A 5 -9.73 15.13 10.08
CA TRP A 5 -10.11 14.46 8.84
C TRP A 5 -11.63 14.23 8.74
N ILE A 6 -12.28 13.87 9.84
CA ILE A 6 -13.74 13.74 9.88
C ILE A 6 -14.41 15.08 9.58
N ALA A 7 -13.90 16.20 10.11
CA ALA A 7 -14.40 17.53 9.79
C ALA A 7 -14.31 17.84 8.29
N VAL A 8 -13.18 17.53 7.64
CA VAL A 8 -13.02 17.67 6.19
C VAL A 8 -14.02 16.79 5.43
N LEU A 9 -14.26 15.56 5.86
CA LEU A 9 -15.27 14.70 5.22
C LEU A 9 -16.69 15.28 5.34
N HIS A 10 -17.02 15.86 6.50
CA HIS A 10 -18.30 16.52 6.72
C HIS A 10 -18.45 17.76 5.83
N GLU A 11 -17.43 18.61 5.73
CA GLU A 11 -17.40 19.76 4.81
C GLU A 11 -17.57 19.35 3.34
N LEU A 12 -17.03 18.18 2.97
CA LEU A 12 -17.15 17.61 1.62
C LEU A 12 -18.45 16.82 1.39
N GLY A 13 -19.33 16.69 2.39
CA GLY A 13 -20.55 15.88 2.31
C GLY A 13 -20.29 14.39 2.07
N ALA A 14 -19.18 13.86 2.59
CA ALA A 14 -18.68 12.50 2.39
C ALA A 14 -18.44 11.72 3.69
N ASP A 15 -19.18 12.08 4.73
CA ASP A 15 -19.16 11.51 6.08
C ASP A 15 -20.34 10.55 6.35
N GLY A 16 -21.09 10.18 5.31
CA GLY A 16 -22.20 9.23 5.44
C GLY A 16 -21.78 7.88 6.04
N PRO A 17 -22.70 7.15 6.71
CA PRO A 17 -22.37 5.92 7.44
C PRO A 17 -21.85 4.78 6.54
N ASN A 18 -22.22 4.80 5.25
CA ASN A 18 -21.79 3.82 4.25
C ASN A 18 -20.60 4.29 3.41
N ASP A 19 -20.14 5.51 3.65
CA ASP A 19 -19.09 6.14 2.89
C ASP A 19 -17.73 5.70 3.50
N PRO A 20 -16.78 5.14 2.71
CA PRO A 20 -15.51 4.70 3.26
C PRO A 20 -14.73 5.81 4.02
N LEU A 21 -13.90 5.48 5.01
CA LEU A 21 -13.17 6.53 5.75
C LEU A 21 -12.11 7.27 4.90
N PHE A 22 -11.44 6.56 3.98
CA PHE A 22 -10.41 7.15 3.12
C PHE A 22 -10.96 7.44 1.71
N ARG A 23 -10.77 8.68 1.25
CA ARG A 23 -11.16 9.16 -0.09
C ARG A 23 -9.96 9.67 -0.85
N ALA A 24 -10.00 9.48 -2.17
CA ALA A 24 -9.10 10.19 -3.05
C ALA A 24 -9.62 11.62 -3.22
N LEU A 25 -8.75 12.60 -2.98
CA LEU A 25 -8.99 14.00 -3.31
C LEU A 25 -8.36 14.33 -4.66
N THR A 26 -8.90 15.35 -5.31
CA THR A 26 -8.26 16.03 -6.43
C THR A 26 -7.16 16.97 -5.91
N VAL A 27 -6.31 17.47 -6.79
CA VAL A 27 -5.30 18.47 -6.43
C VAL A 27 -5.90 19.76 -5.84
N LYS A 28 -7.19 20.04 -6.13
CA LYS A 28 -7.93 21.19 -5.60
C LYS A 28 -8.66 20.89 -4.27
N GLY A 29 -8.46 19.71 -3.69
CA GLY A 29 -9.10 19.32 -2.43
C GLY A 29 -10.52 18.73 -2.55
N GLY A 30 -11.16 18.82 -3.72
CA GLY A 30 -12.47 18.19 -3.93
C GLY A 30 -12.41 16.66 -4.06
N LEU A 31 -13.55 15.97 -3.88
CA LEU A 31 -13.63 14.51 -4.00
C LEU A 31 -13.37 14.04 -5.43
N ARG A 32 -12.55 12.99 -5.57
CA ARG A 32 -12.29 12.37 -6.87
C ARG A 32 -13.45 11.44 -7.24
N SER A 33 -14.12 11.73 -8.35
CA SER A 33 -15.13 10.85 -8.94
C SER A 33 -14.48 9.74 -9.78
N TYR A 34 -15.01 8.53 -9.69
CA TYR A 34 -14.65 7.40 -10.55
C TYR A 34 -15.88 6.99 -11.37
N PRO A 35 -15.71 6.51 -12.61
CA PRO A 35 -16.83 6.01 -13.40
C PRO A 35 -17.58 4.90 -12.65
N ALA A 36 -18.91 5.02 -12.57
CA ALA A 36 -19.78 4.12 -11.81
C ALA A 36 -19.62 2.63 -12.17
N LYS A 37 -19.20 2.33 -13.40
CA LYS A 37 -18.94 0.97 -13.90
C LYS A 37 -17.75 0.26 -13.25
N ARG A 38 -16.93 0.95 -12.45
CA ARG A 38 -15.88 0.31 -11.65
C ARG A 38 -16.48 -0.11 -10.31
N GLU A 39 -16.49 -1.40 -10.01
CA GLU A 39 -16.90 -2.00 -8.73
C GLU A 39 -16.30 -1.30 -7.48
N ARG A 40 -15.20 -0.54 -7.65
CA ARG A 40 -14.59 0.24 -6.56
C ARG A 40 -15.37 1.49 -6.14
N GLY A 41 -16.24 2.06 -6.98
CA GLY A 41 -17.05 3.24 -6.63
C GLY A 41 -16.24 4.37 -5.96
N LYS A 42 -16.65 4.79 -4.76
CA LYS A 42 -16.03 5.84 -3.92
C LYS A 42 -14.73 5.41 -3.20
N LYS A 43 -14.30 4.15 -3.30
CA LYS A 43 -13.16 3.61 -2.54
C LYS A 43 -11.83 4.04 -3.16
N MET A 44 -10.86 4.39 -2.31
CA MET A 44 -9.49 4.65 -2.73
C MET A 44 -8.83 3.38 -3.31
N ARG A 45 -7.91 3.56 -4.26
CA ARG A 45 -7.11 2.45 -4.80
C ARG A 45 -6.07 2.02 -3.75
N PRO A 46 -5.85 0.71 -3.53
CA PRO A 46 -4.78 0.20 -2.66
C PRO A 46 -3.40 0.72 -3.06
N GLY A 47 -3.16 0.89 -4.37
CA GLY A 47 -1.92 1.48 -4.88
C GLY A 47 -1.67 2.90 -4.35
N SER A 48 -2.71 3.72 -4.21
CA SER A 48 -2.58 5.09 -3.71
C SER A 48 -2.20 5.14 -2.22
N LEU A 49 -2.65 4.16 -1.42
CA LEU A 49 -2.14 4.00 -0.06
C LEU A 49 -0.64 3.67 -0.09
N ASN A 50 -0.22 2.68 -0.89
CA ASN A 50 1.18 2.31 -1.01
C ASN A 50 2.08 3.46 -1.49
N GLU A 51 1.62 4.26 -2.45
CA GLU A 51 2.34 5.45 -2.94
C GLU A 51 2.55 6.46 -1.81
N ARG A 52 1.50 6.76 -1.04
CA ARG A 52 1.62 7.68 0.11
C ARG A 52 2.56 7.14 1.17
N LEU A 53 2.50 5.84 1.45
CA LEU A 53 3.39 5.18 2.41
C LEU A 53 4.85 5.27 1.99
N GLN A 54 5.13 5.02 0.71
CA GLN A 54 6.47 5.10 0.17
C GLN A 54 7.02 6.52 0.26
N HIS A 55 6.20 7.52 -0.08
CA HIS A 55 6.58 8.91 0.07
C HIS A 55 6.93 9.27 1.52
N LEU A 56 6.10 8.86 2.49
CA LEU A 56 6.38 9.09 3.91
C LEU A 56 7.65 8.36 4.38
N ALA A 57 7.87 7.13 3.91
CA ALA A 57 9.08 6.37 4.23
C ALA A 57 10.35 7.01 3.63
N GLU A 58 10.26 7.54 2.40
CA GLU A 58 11.31 8.33 1.75
C GLU A 58 11.62 9.60 2.55
N GLN A 59 10.60 10.37 2.95
CA GLN A 59 10.76 11.56 3.79
C GLN A 59 11.38 11.26 5.16
N ALA A 60 11.07 10.09 5.73
CA ALA A 60 11.66 9.63 6.99
C ALA A 60 13.08 9.07 6.85
N GLY A 61 13.64 9.00 5.63
CA GLY A 61 14.96 8.42 5.38
C GLY A 61 15.01 6.90 5.49
N VAL A 62 13.86 6.21 5.50
CA VAL A 62 13.76 4.74 5.60
C VAL A 62 12.96 4.15 4.41
N PRO A 63 13.38 4.37 3.14
CA PRO A 63 12.63 3.88 1.98
C PRO A 63 12.66 2.34 1.82
N TYR A 64 13.57 1.65 2.51
CA TYR A 64 13.76 0.21 2.45
C TYR A 64 13.89 -0.40 3.85
N ILE A 65 13.33 -1.60 4.02
CA ILE A 65 13.51 -2.47 5.19
C ILE A 65 13.90 -3.85 4.64
N ASP A 66 15.03 -4.41 5.08
CA ASP A 66 15.57 -5.69 4.60
C ASP A 66 15.73 -5.75 3.07
N ASN A 67 16.29 -4.69 2.47
CA ASN A 67 16.44 -4.51 1.02
C ASN A 67 15.12 -4.55 0.22
N LYS A 68 13.97 -4.47 0.89
CA LYS A 68 12.64 -4.41 0.27
C LYS A 68 12.06 -3.02 0.46
N LYS A 69 11.47 -2.47 -0.61
CA LYS A 69 10.79 -1.18 -0.54
C LYS A 69 9.70 -1.22 0.52
N VAL A 70 9.55 -0.15 1.30
CA VAL A 70 8.44 -0.02 2.24
C VAL A 70 7.11 -0.05 1.47
N ILE A 71 6.19 -0.91 1.90
CA ILE A 71 4.84 -1.08 1.34
C ILE A 71 3.84 -1.24 2.48
N SER A 72 2.54 -1.24 2.19
CA SER A 72 1.48 -1.49 3.20
C SER A 72 1.70 -2.74 4.05
N HIS A 73 2.23 -3.82 3.48
CA HIS A 73 2.54 -5.02 4.24
C HIS A 73 3.65 -4.80 5.29
N SER A 74 4.55 -3.84 5.07
CA SER A 74 5.60 -3.49 6.04
C SER A 74 5.03 -2.95 7.35
N TRP A 75 3.84 -2.31 7.34
CA TRP A 75 3.18 -1.87 8.58
C TRP A 75 2.70 -3.04 9.44
N ARG A 76 2.18 -4.10 8.80
CA ARG A 76 1.81 -5.33 9.51
C ARG A 76 3.03 -6.03 10.09
N ALA A 77 4.12 -6.10 9.33
CA ALA A 77 5.37 -6.68 9.80
C ALA A 77 5.97 -5.88 10.97
N GLY A 78 6.08 -4.55 10.84
CA GLY A 78 6.63 -3.70 11.90
C GLY A 78 5.85 -3.79 13.20
N ALA A 79 4.51 -3.68 13.15
CA ALA A 79 3.67 -3.83 14.33
C ALA A 79 3.81 -5.22 14.98
N ASN A 80 3.92 -6.28 14.17
CA ASN A 80 4.17 -7.62 14.68
C ASN A 80 5.54 -7.73 15.36
N THR A 81 6.61 -7.18 14.77
CA THR A 81 7.95 -7.13 15.39
C THR A 81 7.91 -6.42 16.74
N ASP A 82 7.18 -5.32 16.86
CA ASP A 82 7.05 -4.60 18.14
C ASP A 82 6.26 -5.42 19.17
N MET A 83 5.17 -6.07 18.76
CA MET A 83 4.40 -6.96 19.63
C MET A 83 5.20 -8.19 20.07
N ALA A 84 6.06 -8.75 19.22
CA ALA A 84 6.84 -9.95 19.52
C ALA A 84 7.78 -9.78 20.73
N ARG A 85 8.02 -8.54 21.20
CA ARG A 85 8.81 -8.25 22.40
C ARG A 85 8.11 -8.61 23.71
N GLY A 86 6.84 -8.99 23.70
CA GLY A 86 6.12 -9.38 24.92
C GLY A 86 4.72 -9.97 24.73
N VAL A 87 4.20 -9.99 23.49
CA VAL A 87 2.86 -10.52 23.17
C VAL A 87 2.98 -11.93 22.61
N SER A 88 2.13 -12.84 23.10
CA SER A 88 2.13 -14.24 22.69
C SER A 88 1.81 -14.40 21.20
N LEU A 89 2.27 -15.50 20.59
CA LEU A 89 1.94 -15.81 19.20
C LEU A 89 0.41 -15.93 18.98
N THR A 90 -0.32 -16.49 19.95
CA THR A 90 -1.78 -16.62 19.90
C THR A 90 -2.48 -15.27 19.80
N GLU A 91 -2.07 -14.31 20.64
CA GLU A 91 -2.63 -12.95 20.60
C GLU A 91 -2.21 -12.19 19.34
N ARG A 92 -0.95 -12.34 18.90
CA ARG A 92 -0.50 -11.76 17.62
C ARG A 92 -1.29 -12.33 16.44
N ASN A 93 -1.63 -13.61 16.45
CA ASN A 93 -2.53 -14.24 15.48
C ASN A 93 -3.95 -13.66 15.52
N MET A 94 -4.47 -13.40 16.72
CA MET A 94 -5.77 -12.74 16.89
C MET A 94 -5.76 -11.33 16.28
N PHE A 95 -4.77 -10.48 16.62
CA PHE A 95 -4.66 -9.12 16.08
C PHE A 95 -4.38 -9.10 14.58
N GLY A 96 -3.53 -10.01 14.10
CA GLY A 96 -3.23 -10.20 12.69
C GLY A 96 -4.41 -10.80 11.90
N ARG A 97 -5.42 -11.35 12.56
CA ARG A 97 -6.45 -12.19 11.92
C ARG A 97 -5.83 -13.34 11.12
N TRP A 98 -4.79 -13.95 11.68
CA TRP A 98 -4.22 -15.18 11.16
C TRP A 98 -4.97 -16.38 11.75
N SER A 99 -5.00 -17.50 11.02
CA SER A 99 -5.63 -18.72 11.51
C SER A 99 -5.00 -19.18 12.85
N PRO A 100 -5.77 -19.81 13.74
CA PRO A 100 -5.22 -20.45 14.94
C PRO A 100 -4.08 -21.41 14.57
N GLY A 101 -2.97 -21.36 15.33
CA GLY A 101 -1.77 -22.15 15.05
C GLY A 101 -0.91 -21.65 13.88
N SER A 102 -1.27 -20.55 13.22
CA SER A 102 -0.43 -19.99 12.16
C SER A 102 0.91 -19.49 12.68
N THR A 103 1.97 -19.74 11.93
CA THR A 103 3.32 -19.21 12.16
C THR A 103 3.62 -17.98 11.30
N THR A 104 2.62 -17.43 10.58
CA THR A 104 2.81 -16.27 9.68
C THR A 104 3.36 -15.05 10.42
N ALA A 105 2.95 -14.87 11.68
CA ALA A 105 3.50 -13.85 12.57
C ALA A 105 5.04 -13.94 12.66
N ASP A 106 5.58 -15.14 12.87
CA ASP A 106 7.00 -15.36 13.14
C ASP A 106 7.83 -15.63 11.87
N THR A 107 7.18 -15.99 10.75
CA THR A 107 7.88 -16.38 9.52
C THR A 107 7.85 -15.32 8.43
N VAL A 108 6.75 -14.56 8.32
CA VAL A 108 6.54 -13.57 7.24
C VAL A 108 6.56 -12.15 7.77
N CYS A 109 6.00 -11.96 8.97
CA CYS A 109 5.84 -10.65 9.59
C CYS A 109 6.87 -10.36 10.68
N ASP A 110 7.72 -11.30 11.06
CA ASP A 110 8.84 -11.01 11.94
C ASP A 110 10.00 -10.44 11.12
N ARG A 111 10.35 -9.19 11.42
CA ARG A 111 11.49 -8.49 10.84
C ARG A 111 12.27 -7.86 11.99
N PRO A 112 13.02 -8.66 12.76
CA PRO A 112 13.83 -8.12 13.83
C PRO A 112 14.83 -7.13 13.22
N PRO A 113 15.22 -6.06 13.94
CA PRO A 113 16.20 -5.12 13.43
C PRO A 113 17.53 -5.87 13.23
N ARG A 114 17.79 -6.36 12.03
CA ARG A 114 19.13 -6.74 11.64
C ARG A 114 19.92 -5.44 11.68
N HIS A 115 20.96 -5.43 12.51
CA HIS A 115 21.78 -4.28 12.85
C HIS A 115 21.80 -3.20 11.75
N ARG A 116 21.61 -1.94 12.15
CA ARG A 116 22.09 -0.77 11.40
C ARG A 116 23.62 -0.91 11.21
N ARG A 117 24.07 -1.76 10.30
CA ARG A 117 25.44 -1.79 9.79
C ARG A 117 25.34 -1.51 8.31
N GLY A 118 25.88 -0.36 7.95
CA GLY A 118 25.73 0.26 6.66
C GLY A 118 26.12 -0.68 5.54
N ARG A 119 25.26 -0.72 4.53
CA ARG A 119 25.70 -0.86 3.15
C ARG A 119 24.85 0.16 2.38
N PRO A 120 25.43 1.18 1.74
CA PRO A 120 24.65 1.98 0.81
C PRO A 120 24.09 1.01 -0.23
N ALA A 121 22.76 1.05 -0.41
CA ALA A 121 22.12 0.24 -1.43
C ALA A 121 22.82 0.55 -2.75
N ARG A 122 23.42 -0.47 -3.39
CA ARG A 122 23.67 -0.37 -4.83
C ARG A 122 22.31 -0.09 -5.44
N GLN A 123 22.16 1.11 -6.01
CA GLN A 123 21.04 1.44 -6.87
C GLN A 123 21.22 0.61 -8.13
N ASP A 124 20.77 -0.63 -8.12
CA ASP A 124 20.56 -1.33 -9.38
C ASP A 124 19.41 -0.59 -10.08
N PRO A 125 19.61 -0.09 -11.31
CA PRO A 125 18.55 0.63 -12.02
C PRO A 125 17.35 -0.31 -12.17
N PRO A 126 16.11 0.24 -12.16
CA PRO A 126 14.92 -0.58 -12.34
C PRO A 126 15.07 -1.38 -13.64
N VAL A 127 15.00 -2.71 -13.52
CA VAL A 127 14.95 -3.62 -14.68
C VAL A 127 13.83 -3.12 -15.59
N ARG A 128 14.19 -2.51 -16.72
CA ARG A 128 13.26 -2.22 -17.80
C ARG A 128 12.76 -3.58 -18.28
N ARG A 129 11.52 -3.93 -17.92
CA ARG A 129 10.80 -4.96 -18.64
C ARG A 129 10.45 -4.35 -19.99
N ASP A 130 11.35 -4.52 -20.95
CA ASP A 130 11.06 -4.25 -22.35
C ASP A 130 9.84 -5.10 -22.73
N ARG A 131 8.69 -4.43 -22.84
CA ARG A 131 7.50 -5.00 -23.45
C ARG A 131 7.78 -5.03 -24.95
N PRO A 132 7.78 -6.19 -25.62
CA PRO A 132 7.87 -6.21 -27.07
C PRO A 132 6.65 -5.50 -27.66
N SER A 133 6.93 -4.50 -28.48
CA SER A 133 6.00 -3.71 -29.27
C SER A 133 5.18 -4.65 -30.17
N ARG A 134 3.89 -4.83 -29.86
CA ARG A 134 2.93 -5.44 -30.80
C ARG A 134 2.64 -4.44 -31.92
N GLY A 135 3.50 -4.39 -32.93
CA GLY A 135 3.28 -3.71 -34.20
C GLY A 135 3.28 -4.74 -35.33
N GLY A 136 2.10 -5.12 -35.82
CA GLY A 136 2.02 -6.06 -36.94
C GLY A 136 0.64 -6.67 -37.13
N ARG A 137 -0.34 -5.88 -37.56
CA ARG A 137 -1.45 -6.43 -38.36
C ARG A 137 -1.60 -5.60 -39.63
N ARG A 138 -1.19 -6.26 -40.72
CA ARG A 138 -1.33 -5.85 -42.10
C ARG A 138 -2.77 -5.44 -42.40
N ALA A 139 -2.90 -4.31 -43.09
CA ALA A 139 -4.11 -3.89 -43.77
C ALA A 139 -4.59 -4.99 -44.73
N ARG A 140 -5.86 -5.38 -44.61
CA ARG A 140 -6.57 -6.07 -45.69
C ARG A 140 -7.02 -5.00 -46.68
N ARG A 141 -6.47 -5.04 -47.89
CA ARG A 141 -7.08 -4.40 -49.06
C ARG A 141 -8.30 -5.21 -49.46
N ALA A 142 -9.42 -4.53 -49.62
CA ALA A 142 -10.54 -4.97 -50.43
C ALA A 142 -10.22 -4.66 -51.91
N ALA A 143 -10.59 -5.56 -52.82
CA ALA A 143 -10.96 -5.24 -54.20
C ALA A 143 -11.45 -6.52 -54.91
N TYR A 144 -12.69 -6.42 -55.40
CA TYR A 144 -13.45 -7.26 -56.35
C TYR A 144 -13.84 -8.68 -55.95
#